data_AF-A0A958BXZ8-F1
#
_entry.id   AF-A0A958BXZ8-F1
#
_cell.length_a   1.000
_cell.length_b   1.000
_cell.length_c   1.000
_cell.angle_alpha   90.00
_cell.angle_beta   90.00
_cell.angle_gamma   90.00
#
_symmetry.space_group_name_H-M   'P 1'
#
loop_
_entity.id
_entity.type
_entity.pdbx_description
1 polymer ?
#
loop_
_entity_poly.entity_id
_entity_poly.type
_entity_poly.pdbx_seq_one_letter_code
_entity_poly.pdbx_strand_id
1 'polypeptide(L)'
;DERAMIAKTDLTEAQFKQSTGVPAICLTADERAMIAKTDLTEAQFKQSTGVPAIWGDADYNIRERISARPTLDINGLWSGWSGPGPKTIIPAKAGVKLSSRLVGNQDPHKIYDQIKDYIESIAPPTVTVDVKLITTGKPALFAFDIPEMQAASRAYETAWGASPVFTRGGGSIPVVAEIADLMGIPVVMMGFGLDDDGLHSPNERFSIEMFHRGIETAIVYLDELAQL
;
A
#
# COMPACT_ATOMS: atom_id res chain seq x y z
N ASP A 1 -18.62 28.05 10.53
CA ASP A 1 -18.92 27.23 9.34
C ASP A 1 -17.66 26.66 8.68
N GLU A 2 -16.78 26.03 9.46
CA GLU A 2 -15.58 25.37 8.94
C GLU A 2 -15.87 23.89 8.70
N ARG A 3 -16.45 23.58 7.54
CA ARG A 3 -16.32 22.24 6.97
C ARG A 3 -14.93 22.20 6.35
N ALA A 4 -14.00 21.48 6.97
CA ALA A 4 -12.79 21.02 6.32
C ALA A 4 -13.20 20.37 5.00
N MET A 5 -12.90 21.04 3.88
CA MET A 5 -13.04 20.46 2.56
C MET A 5 -11.97 19.37 2.43
N ILE A 6 -12.29 18.17 2.91
CA ILE A 6 -11.70 16.97 2.36
C ILE A 6 -12.21 16.95 0.92
N ALA A 7 -11.32 17.27 -0.03
CA ALA A 7 -11.63 17.19 -1.45
C ALA A 7 -12.06 15.74 -1.75
N LYS A 8 -13.37 15.52 -1.87
CA LYS A 8 -13.92 14.31 -2.44
C LYS A 8 -13.64 14.35 -3.94
N THR A 9 -12.53 13.75 -4.35
CA THR A 9 -12.35 13.36 -5.74
C THR A 9 -12.69 11.88 -5.83
N ASP A 10 -13.98 11.59 -5.90
CA ASP A 10 -14.50 10.31 -6.39
C ASP A 10 -14.26 10.29 -7.91
N LEU A 11 -13.02 10.04 -8.32
CA LEU A 11 -12.70 9.87 -9.74
C LEU A 11 -13.17 8.48 -10.15
N THR A 12 -14.14 8.43 -11.07
CA THR A 12 -14.51 7.20 -11.77
C THR A 12 -13.28 6.56 -12.42
N GLU A 13 -13.31 5.25 -12.66
CA GLU A 13 -12.23 4.52 -13.33
C GLU A 13 -11.79 5.15 -14.66
N ALA A 14 -12.75 5.71 -15.41
CA ALA A 14 -12.49 6.46 -16.64
C ALA A 14 -11.74 7.78 -16.37
N GLN A 15 -12.11 8.52 -15.34
CA GLN A 15 -11.44 9.77 -14.95
C GLN A 15 -10.03 9.51 -14.38
N PHE A 16 -9.83 8.41 -13.65
CA PHE A 16 -8.51 7.98 -13.17
C PHE A 16 -7.57 7.60 -14.32
N LYS A 17 -8.09 6.86 -15.31
CA LYS A 17 -7.34 6.49 -16.52
C LYS A 17 -6.97 7.72 -17.36
N GLN A 18 -7.88 8.69 -17.45
CA GLN A 18 -7.67 9.95 -18.17
C GLN A 18 -6.67 10.89 -17.47
N SER A 19 -6.65 10.93 -16.13
CA SER A 19 -5.78 11.83 -15.36
C SER A 19 -4.35 11.31 -15.19
N THR A 20 -4.15 10.00 -15.08
CA THR A 20 -2.82 9.41 -14.84
C THR A 20 -2.09 9.00 -16.13
N GLY A 21 -2.84 8.78 -17.22
CA GLY A 21 -2.29 8.27 -18.49
C GLY A 21 -1.68 6.87 -18.35
N VAL A 22 -2.02 6.14 -17.29
CA VAL A 22 -1.62 4.75 -17.03
C VAL A 22 -2.91 3.94 -16.95
N PRO A 23 -3.08 2.84 -17.70
CA PRO A 23 -4.19 1.94 -17.43
C PRO A 23 -4.01 1.44 -15.99
N ALA A 24 -4.94 1.77 -15.09
CA ALA A 24 -5.05 1.04 -13.83
C ALA A 24 -5.05 -0.45 -14.20
N ILE A 25 -4.18 -1.26 -13.58
CA ILE A 25 -4.37 -2.70 -13.65
C ILE A 25 -5.65 -2.95 -12.88
N CYS A 26 -6.76 -3.00 -13.61
CA CYS A 26 -8.07 -3.30 -13.08
C CYS A 26 -7.99 -4.69 -12.43
N LEU A 27 -8.52 -4.81 -11.21
CA LEU A 27 -8.65 -6.10 -10.56
C LEU A 27 -9.49 -7.02 -11.46
N THR A 28 -8.94 -8.18 -11.81
CA THR A 28 -9.70 -9.20 -12.53
C THR A 28 -10.80 -9.79 -11.63
N ALA A 29 -11.78 -10.46 -12.23
CA ALA A 29 -12.83 -11.14 -11.45
C ALA A 29 -12.23 -12.17 -10.48
N ASP A 30 -11.20 -12.89 -10.90
CA ASP A 30 -10.51 -13.88 -10.07
C ASP A 30 -9.74 -13.21 -8.92
N GLU A 31 -9.05 -12.10 -9.18
CA GLU A 31 -8.37 -11.35 -8.13
C GLU A 31 -9.37 -10.80 -7.09
N ARG A 32 -10.50 -10.26 -7.54
CA ARG A 32 -11.58 -9.80 -6.64
C ARG A 32 -12.12 -10.97 -5.80
N ALA A 33 -12.38 -12.12 -6.44
CA ALA A 33 -12.85 -13.30 -5.74
C ALA A 33 -11.83 -13.82 -4.72
N MET A 34 -10.53 -13.73 -4.99
CA MET A 34 -9.48 -14.12 -4.05
C MET A 34 -9.36 -13.13 -2.89
N ILE A 35 -9.34 -11.81 -3.17
CA ILE A 35 -9.30 -10.77 -2.13
C ILE A 35 -10.52 -10.89 -1.19
N ALA A 36 -11.71 -11.16 -1.76
CA ALA A 36 -12.96 -11.30 -1.01
C ALA A 36 -12.92 -12.39 0.07
N LYS A 37 -12.05 -13.40 -0.06
CA LYS A 37 -11.85 -14.44 0.96
C LYS A 37 -11.25 -13.90 2.26
N THR A 38 -10.66 -12.71 2.24
CA THR A 38 -10.03 -12.03 3.39
C THR A 38 -10.72 -10.72 3.74
N ASP A 39 -11.97 -10.55 3.30
CA ASP A 39 -12.73 -9.32 3.49
C ASP A 39 -12.85 -8.93 4.96
N LEU A 40 -12.69 -7.62 5.19
CA LEU A 40 -12.89 -6.98 6.48
C LEU A 40 -14.24 -6.29 6.46
N THR A 41 -15.07 -6.54 7.47
CA THR A 41 -16.26 -5.73 7.69
C THR A 41 -15.87 -4.33 8.16
N GLU A 42 -16.73 -3.34 7.91
CA GLU A 42 -16.53 -1.99 8.42
C GLU A 42 -16.38 -1.96 9.95
N ALA A 43 -17.13 -2.81 10.67
CA ALA A 43 -17.05 -2.91 12.12
C ALA A 43 -15.65 -3.40 12.58
N GLN A 44 -15.12 -4.46 11.96
CA GLN A 44 -13.77 -4.97 12.27
C GLN A 44 -12.70 -3.92 11.97
N PHE A 45 -12.80 -3.22 10.84
CA PHE A 45 -11.84 -2.19 10.48
C PHE A 45 -11.86 -0.99 11.44
N LYS A 46 -13.05 -0.53 11.84
CA LYS A 46 -13.19 0.52 12.86
C LYS A 46 -12.65 0.08 14.22
N GLN A 47 -12.90 -1.17 14.60
CA GLN A 47 -12.40 -1.71 15.85
C GLN A 47 -10.86 -1.78 15.88
N SER A 48 -10.21 -2.19 14.77
CA SER A 48 -8.75 -2.31 14.73
C SER A 48 -8.03 -0.97 14.61
N THR A 49 -8.62 0.01 13.92
CA THR A 49 -7.97 1.30 13.64
C THR A 49 -8.40 2.44 14.56
N GLY A 50 -9.55 2.32 15.23
CA GLY A 50 -10.15 3.39 16.02
C GLY A 50 -10.77 4.53 15.22
N VAL A 51 -10.87 4.41 13.89
CA VAL A 51 -11.46 5.47 13.05
C VAL A 51 -12.98 5.54 13.24
N PRO A 52 -13.59 6.74 13.22
CA PRO A 52 -15.03 6.89 13.37
C PRO A 52 -15.82 6.44 12.12
N ALA A 53 -15.20 6.52 10.94
CA ALA A 53 -15.80 6.20 9.65
C ALA A 53 -14.74 5.69 8.67
N ILE A 54 -15.16 4.82 7.76
CA ILE A 54 -14.32 4.42 6.62
C ILE A 54 -14.37 5.49 5.53
N TRP A 55 -13.30 5.55 4.73
CA TRP A 55 -13.19 6.42 3.57
C TRP A 55 -12.66 5.62 2.37
N GLY A 56 -12.84 6.16 1.17
CA GLY A 56 -12.32 5.61 -0.08
C GLY A 56 -13.42 5.30 -1.10
N ASP A 57 -12.98 4.79 -2.24
CA ASP A 57 -13.80 4.54 -3.42
C ASP A 57 -14.92 3.53 -3.15
N ALA A 58 -16.17 3.93 -3.39
CA ALA A 58 -17.36 3.15 -3.07
C ALA A 58 -17.47 1.85 -3.89
N ASP A 59 -16.85 1.81 -5.08
CA ASP A 59 -16.85 0.64 -5.97
C ASP A 59 -15.84 -0.44 -5.53
N TYR A 60 -15.10 -0.20 -4.45
CA TYR A 60 -14.10 -1.09 -3.91
C TYR A 60 -14.37 -1.41 -2.44
N ASN A 61 -14.16 -2.68 -2.07
CA ASN A 61 -14.21 -3.11 -0.67
C ASN A 61 -12.96 -2.64 0.09
N ILE A 62 -12.94 -2.86 1.42
CA ILE A 62 -11.84 -2.36 2.28
C ILE A 62 -10.47 -2.93 1.86
N ARG A 63 -10.38 -4.24 1.57
CA ARG A 63 -9.11 -4.89 1.18
C ARG A 63 -8.66 -4.43 -0.20
N GLU A 64 -9.58 -4.21 -1.13
CA GLU A 64 -9.29 -3.67 -2.45
C GLU A 64 -8.78 -2.21 -2.37
N ARG A 65 -9.38 -1.38 -1.50
CA ARG A 65 -8.89 -0.02 -1.24
C ARG A 65 -7.46 0.00 -0.68
N ILE A 66 -7.16 -0.92 0.25
CA ILE A 66 -5.84 -1.02 0.88
C ILE A 66 -4.75 -1.45 -0.12
N SER A 67 -5.09 -2.32 -1.07
CA SER A 67 -4.08 -3.08 -1.83
C SER A 67 -4.06 -2.82 -3.33
N ALA A 68 -5.10 -2.19 -3.88
CA ALA A 68 -5.26 -1.98 -5.32
C ALA A 68 -5.61 -0.54 -5.71
N ARG A 69 -5.79 0.37 -4.74
CA ARG A 69 -6.01 1.80 -5.00
C ARG A 69 -4.79 2.62 -4.57
N PRO A 70 -4.40 3.64 -5.34
CA PRO A 70 -3.31 4.51 -4.93
C PRO A 70 -3.77 5.45 -3.80
N THR A 71 -2.81 5.97 -3.04
CA THR A 71 -3.05 6.97 -2.00
C THR A 71 -2.19 8.20 -2.22
N LEU A 72 -2.57 9.31 -1.57
CA LEU A 72 -1.70 10.47 -1.36
C LEU A 72 -1.94 10.96 0.07
N ASP A 73 -1.00 10.64 0.95
CA ASP A 73 -1.14 10.79 2.38
C ASP A 73 -0.27 11.93 2.90
N ILE A 74 -0.81 12.70 3.85
CA ILE A 74 -0.04 13.68 4.62
C ILE A 74 0.48 13.01 5.89
N ASN A 75 1.79 12.79 5.94
CA ASN A 75 2.47 12.16 7.08
C ASN A 75 2.83 13.17 8.17
N GLY A 76 2.92 14.45 7.83
CA GLY A 76 3.21 15.50 8.79
C GLY A 76 3.13 16.89 8.17
N LEU A 77 2.66 17.85 8.97
CA LEU A 77 2.64 19.27 8.64
C LEU A 77 3.34 20.04 9.75
N TRP A 78 4.10 21.07 9.40
CA TRP A 78 4.75 21.94 10.38
C TRP A 78 4.80 23.39 9.90
N SER A 79 4.61 24.32 10.82
CA SER A 79 4.75 25.76 10.62
C SER A 79 4.70 26.47 11.98
N GLY A 80 5.40 27.59 12.10
CA GLY A 80 5.20 28.54 13.21
C GLY A 80 5.43 27.98 14.61
N TRP A 81 4.63 28.45 15.57
CA TRP A 81 4.66 28.03 16.97
C TRP A 81 3.82 26.77 17.17
N SER A 82 4.46 25.68 17.60
CA SER A 82 3.81 24.38 17.86
C SER A 82 3.72 24.02 19.35
N GLY A 83 4.13 24.94 20.23
CA GLY A 83 4.02 24.77 21.68
C GLY A 83 2.64 25.13 22.22
N PRO A 84 2.37 24.85 23.50
CA PRO A 84 1.14 25.27 24.15
C PRO A 84 1.05 26.80 24.25
N GLY A 85 -0.18 27.32 24.35
CA GLY A 85 -0.45 28.75 24.51
C GLY A 85 -0.28 29.57 23.22
N PRO A 86 -0.72 30.84 23.23
CA PRO A 86 -0.69 31.69 22.05
C PRO A 86 0.69 32.29 21.80
N LYS A 87 1.04 32.47 20.52
CA LYS A 87 2.18 33.29 20.09
C LYS A 87 1.82 34.01 18.79
N THR A 88 1.75 35.33 18.83
CA THR A 88 1.36 36.16 17.69
C THR A 88 2.56 36.39 16.77
N ILE A 89 2.84 35.43 15.90
CA ILE A 89 3.91 35.46 14.91
C ILE A 89 3.38 35.10 13.52
N ILE A 90 4.05 35.61 12.50
CA ILE A 90 3.86 35.21 11.10
C ILE A 90 5.02 34.26 10.75
N PRO A 91 4.77 32.96 10.52
CA PRO A 91 5.83 32.02 10.19
C PRO A 91 6.45 32.36 8.84
N ALA A 92 7.79 32.37 8.75
CA ALA A 92 8.49 32.59 7.49
C ALA A 92 8.49 31.34 6.58
N LYS A 93 8.24 30.15 7.14
CA LYS A 93 8.25 28.87 6.43
C LYS A 93 7.23 27.90 7.02
N ALA A 94 6.70 27.06 6.15
CA ALA A 94 5.91 25.88 6.49
C ALA A 94 6.40 24.70 5.65
N GLY A 95 6.07 23.48 6.06
CA GLY A 95 6.39 22.29 5.30
C GLY A 95 5.40 21.16 5.52
N VAL A 96 5.36 20.26 4.56
CA VAL A 96 4.55 19.05 4.57
C VAL A 96 5.41 17.86 4.15
N LYS A 97 5.16 16.70 4.75
CA LYS A 97 5.71 15.41 4.33
C LYS A 97 4.57 14.61 3.71
N LEU A 98 4.70 14.26 2.44
CA LEU A 98 3.73 13.49 1.67
C LEU A 98 4.29 12.10 1.33
N SER A 99 3.42 11.11 1.22
CA SER A 99 3.73 9.83 0.57
C SER A 99 2.60 9.45 -0.36
N SER A 100 2.92 8.73 -1.43
CA SER A 100 1.92 8.14 -2.32
C SER A 100 2.17 6.64 -2.44
N ARG A 101 1.14 5.84 -2.16
CA ARG A 101 1.16 4.42 -2.52
C ARG A 101 0.83 4.29 -3.99
N LEU A 102 1.70 3.61 -4.72
CA LEU A 102 1.57 3.37 -6.15
C LEU A 102 0.99 1.99 -6.40
N VAL A 103 0.24 1.84 -7.48
CA VAL A 103 -0.41 0.59 -7.87
C VAL A 103 -0.26 0.33 -9.37
N GLY A 104 -0.47 -0.92 -9.77
CA GLY A 104 -0.38 -1.32 -11.18
C GLY A 104 1.00 -1.03 -11.77
N ASN A 105 1.04 -0.33 -12.89
CA ASN A 105 2.27 0.01 -13.61
C ASN A 105 2.64 1.50 -13.47
N GLN A 106 2.30 2.12 -12.35
CA GLN A 106 2.64 3.53 -12.12
C GLN A 106 4.16 3.72 -11.99
N ASP A 107 4.68 4.65 -12.80
CA ASP A 107 6.08 5.08 -12.70
C ASP A 107 6.23 6.11 -11.56
N PRO A 108 7.08 5.84 -10.55
CA PRO A 108 7.23 6.72 -9.40
C PRO A 108 7.74 8.12 -9.73
N HIS A 109 8.59 8.27 -10.76
CA HIS A 109 9.09 9.58 -11.19
C HIS A 109 8.00 10.37 -11.90
N LYS A 110 7.23 9.72 -12.77
CA LYS A 110 6.09 10.36 -13.43
C LYS A 110 5.05 10.86 -12.41
N ILE A 111 4.75 10.05 -11.38
CA ILE A 111 3.83 10.47 -10.32
C ILE A 111 4.41 11.61 -9.49
N TYR A 112 5.71 11.59 -9.17
CA TYR A 112 6.38 12.71 -8.51
C TYR A 112 6.26 14.01 -9.32
N ASP A 113 6.55 13.97 -10.63
CA ASP A 113 6.46 15.14 -11.50
C ASP A 113 5.03 15.68 -11.55
N GLN A 114 4.02 14.80 -11.67
CA GLN A 114 2.61 15.21 -11.62
C GLN A 114 2.22 15.90 -10.31
N ILE A 115 2.66 15.37 -9.17
CA ILE A 115 2.38 15.96 -7.85
C ILE A 115 3.11 17.31 -7.73
N LYS A 116 4.38 17.38 -8.13
CA LYS A 116 5.19 18.60 -8.09
C LYS A 116 4.56 19.69 -8.95
N ASP A 117 4.25 19.38 -10.20
CA ASP A 117 3.67 20.33 -11.16
C ASP A 117 2.32 20.85 -10.65
N TYR A 118 1.48 19.98 -10.08
CA TYR A 118 0.22 20.40 -9.50
C TYR A 118 0.42 21.37 -8.32
N ILE A 119 1.29 21.04 -7.37
CA ILE A 119 1.59 21.89 -6.22
C ILE A 119 2.14 23.26 -6.68
N GLU A 120 3.06 23.27 -7.64
CA GLU A 120 3.62 24.51 -8.19
C GLU A 120 2.56 25.34 -8.92
N SER A 121 1.62 24.69 -9.63
CA SER A 121 0.56 25.38 -10.38
C SER A 121 -0.45 26.11 -9.49
N ILE A 122 -0.68 25.61 -8.27
CA ILE A 122 -1.61 26.21 -7.31
C ILE A 122 -0.93 27.19 -6.34
N ALA A 123 0.40 27.33 -6.40
CA ALA A 123 1.14 28.23 -5.53
C ALA A 123 0.81 29.69 -5.85
N PRO A 124 0.39 30.50 -4.86
CA PRO A 124 0.17 31.92 -5.10
C PRO A 124 1.49 32.64 -5.36
N PRO A 125 1.50 33.77 -6.09
CA PRO A 125 2.72 34.53 -6.39
C PRO A 125 3.39 35.14 -5.16
N THR A 126 2.77 35.05 -3.98
CA THR A 126 3.25 35.59 -2.71
C THR A 126 4.15 34.61 -1.94
N VAL A 127 4.33 33.38 -2.41
CA VAL A 127 5.18 32.37 -1.76
C VAL A 127 6.11 31.71 -2.76
N THR A 128 7.21 31.16 -2.25
CA THR A 128 8.10 30.27 -3.00
C THR A 128 7.87 28.83 -2.54
N VAL A 129 7.79 27.89 -3.49
CA VAL A 129 7.59 26.47 -3.22
C VAL A 129 8.82 25.68 -3.67
N ASP A 130 9.21 24.68 -2.87
CA ASP A 130 10.32 23.76 -3.14
C ASP A 130 9.84 22.33 -2.83
N VAL A 131 9.67 21.51 -3.87
CA VAL A 131 9.17 20.13 -3.76
C VAL A 131 10.31 19.15 -4.02
N LYS A 132 10.63 18.31 -3.03
CA LYS A 132 11.75 17.35 -3.13
C LYS A 132 11.28 15.91 -3.05
N LEU A 133 11.78 15.10 -3.97
CA LEU A 133 11.67 13.66 -3.90
C LEU A 133 12.63 13.13 -2.82
N ILE A 134 12.10 12.36 -1.86
CA ILE A 134 12.89 11.80 -0.74
C ILE A 134 13.25 10.34 -1.01
N THR A 135 12.26 9.53 -1.38
CA THR A 135 12.41 8.11 -1.72
C THR A 135 11.40 7.73 -2.80
N THR A 136 11.67 6.63 -3.50
CA THR A 136 10.78 6.02 -4.49
C THR A 136 10.79 4.50 -4.33
N GLY A 137 9.73 3.85 -4.82
CA GLY A 137 9.68 2.41 -4.98
C GLY A 137 8.64 2.08 -6.05
N LYS A 138 8.98 1.16 -6.96
CA LYS A 138 8.03 0.68 -7.96
C LYS A 138 7.03 -0.28 -7.29
N PRO A 139 5.76 -0.27 -7.71
CA PRO A 139 4.83 -1.35 -7.35
C PRO A 139 5.33 -2.68 -7.94
N ALA A 140 5.05 -3.77 -7.24
CA ALA A 140 5.33 -5.13 -7.71
C ALA A 140 4.02 -5.94 -7.72
N LEU A 141 3.75 -6.62 -8.83
CA LEU A 141 2.59 -7.48 -9.00
C LEU A 141 3.01 -8.71 -9.80
N PHE A 142 2.72 -9.88 -9.26
CA PHE A 142 3.01 -11.18 -9.88
C PHE A 142 1.71 -11.97 -10.00
N ALA A 143 1.56 -12.70 -11.10
CA ALA A 143 0.38 -13.53 -11.31
C ALA A 143 0.40 -14.72 -10.34
N PHE A 144 -0.75 -15.05 -9.74
CA PHE A 144 -0.82 -16.09 -8.72
C PHE A 144 -0.79 -17.50 -9.32
N ASP A 145 -1.01 -17.66 -10.63
CA ASP A 145 -1.09 -18.94 -11.34
C ASP A 145 0.25 -19.44 -11.89
N ILE A 146 1.34 -18.67 -11.71
CA ILE A 146 2.69 -19.09 -12.12
C ILE A 146 3.20 -20.29 -11.29
N PRO A 147 4.09 -21.14 -11.84
CA PRO A 147 4.57 -22.34 -11.17
C PRO A 147 5.14 -22.09 -9.77
N GLU A 148 5.88 -21.00 -9.58
CA GLU A 148 6.52 -20.64 -8.31
C GLU A 148 5.50 -20.23 -7.24
N MET A 149 4.40 -19.56 -7.63
CA MET A 149 3.31 -19.23 -6.70
C MET A 149 2.48 -20.47 -6.34
N GLN A 150 2.27 -21.36 -7.30
CA GLN A 150 1.57 -22.61 -7.05
C GLN A 150 2.40 -23.57 -6.18
N ALA A 151 3.74 -23.57 -6.32
CA ALA A 151 4.65 -24.24 -5.40
C ALA A 151 4.51 -23.70 -3.97
N ALA A 152 4.46 -22.38 -3.80
CA ALA A 152 4.20 -21.78 -2.49
C ALA A 152 2.82 -22.16 -1.94
N SER A 153 1.79 -22.21 -2.79
CA SER A 153 0.44 -22.64 -2.37
C SER A 153 0.44 -24.05 -1.79
N ARG A 154 1.11 -25.00 -2.46
CA ARG A 154 1.22 -26.39 -2.00
C ARG A 154 2.06 -26.49 -0.71
N ALA A 155 3.09 -25.67 -0.58
CA ALA A 155 3.89 -25.60 0.63
C ALA A 155 3.07 -25.12 1.84
N TYR A 156 2.27 -24.06 1.67
CA TYR A 156 1.34 -23.61 2.71
C TYR A 156 0.28 -24.68 3.01
N GLU A 157 -0.31 -25.30 2.00
CA GLU A 157 -1.33 -26.33 2.23
C GLU A 157 -0.79 -27.53 3.02
N THR A 158 0.44 -27.96 2.72
CA THR A 158 1.13 -29.04 3.43
C THR A 158 1.43 -28.66 4.88
N ALA A 159 2.03 -27.49 5.09
CA ALA A 159 2.47 -27.07 6.42
C ALA A 159 1.32 -26.58 7.32
N TRP A 160 0.19 -26.14 6.76
CA TRP A 160 -0.92 -25.54 7.52
C TRP A 160 -2.21 -26.35 7.46
N GLY A 161 -2.31 -27.35 6.58
CA GLY A 161 -3.51 -28.17 6.40
C GLY A 161 -4.67 -27.44 5.71
N ALA A 162 -4.42 -26.28 5.12
CA ALA A 162 -5.41 -25.47 4.42
C ALA A 162 -4.76 -24.70 3.27
N SER A 163 -5.46 -24.61 2.14
CA SER A 163 -4.99 -23.81 1.00
C SER A 163 -4.91 -22.32 1.38
N PRO A 164 -3.83 -21.63 1.03
CA PRO A 164 -3.67 -20.22 1.37
C PRO A 164 -4.59 -19.34 0.52
N VAL A 165 -4.78 -18.10 0.97
CA VAL A 165 -5.39 -17.05 0.17
C VAL A 165 -4.29 -16.17 -0.40
N PHE A 166 -4.27 -16.02 -1.73
CA PHE A 166 -3.43 -15.02 -2.38
C PHE A 166 -3.98 -13.62 -2.12
N THR A 167 -3.13 -12.74 -1.59
CA THR A 167 -3.49 -11.37 -1.24
C THR A 167 -2.54 -10.38 -1.88
N ARG A 168 -2.97 -9.13 -1.97
CA ARG A 168 -2.11 -7.98 -2.26
C ARG A 168 -1.88 -7.19 -0.96
N GLY A 169 -0.72 -6.56 -0.83
CA GLY A 169 -0.38 -5.73 0.33
C GLY A 169 -0.41 -4.23 0.02
N GLY A 170 -0.80 -3.40 0.99
CA GLY A 170 -0.67 -1.94 0.92
C GLY A 170 0.70 -1.41 1.39
N GLY A 171 1.57 -2.30 1.89
CA GLY A 171 2.94 -1.97 2.30
C GLY A 171 3.88 -1.75 1.11
N SER A 172 5.16 -1.50 1.39
CA SER A 172 6.17 -1.39 0.33
C SER A 172 7.47 -2.05 0.74
N ILE A 173 8.00 -2.86 -0.17
CA ILE A 173 9.31 -3.50 -0.10
C ILE A 173 9.97 -3.24 -1.47
N PRO A 174 10.62 -2.08 -1.68
CA PRO A 174 11.05 -1.63 -3.01
C PRO A 174 11.94 -2.63 -3.75
N VAL A 175 12.78 -3.35 -3.00
CA VAL A 175 13.71 -4.34 -3.56
C VAL A 175 13.01 -5.48 -4.29
N VAL A 176 11.72 -5.77 -4.00
CA VAL A 176 10.96 -6.82 -4.70
C VAL A 176 10.82 -6.52 -6.19
N ALA A 177 10.43 -5.28 -6.53
CA ALA A 177 10.33 -4.87 -7.93
C ALA A 177 11.70 -4.82 -8.59
N GLU A 178 12.73 -4.35 -7.87
CA GLU A 178 14.10 -4.26 -8.39
C GLU A 178 14.68 -5.64 -8.70
N ILE A 179 14.52 -6.61 -7.80
CA ILE A 179 14.94 -8.01 -7.99
C ILE A 179 14.26 -8.59 -9.24
N ALA A 180 12.95 -8.40 -9.38
CA ALA A 180 12.22 -8.90 -10.54
C ALA A 180 12.67 -8.25 -11.86
N ASP A 181 12.83 -6.93 -11.89
CA ASP A 181 13.28 -6.19 -13.07
C ASP A 181 14.72 -6.57 -13.46
N LEU A 182 15.63 -6.70 -12.48
CA LEU A 182 17.04 -6.96 -12.73
C LEU A 182 17.32 -8.41 -13.14
N MET A 183 16.64 -9.37 -12.50
CA MET A 183 16.88 -10.80 -12.75
C MET A 183 15.92 -11.41 -13.76
N GLY A 184 14.82 -10.74 -14.08
CA GLY A 184 13.81 -11.26 -14.99
C GLY A 184 13.07 -12.49 -14.44
N ILE A 185 12.99 -12.63 -13.11
CA ILE A 185 12.32 -13.75 -12.42
C ILE A 185 11.21 -13.24 -11.50
N PRO A 186 10.14 -14.02 -11.28
CA PRO A 186 9.11 -13.65 -10.31
C PRO A 186 9.66 -13.67 -8.88
N VAL A 187 9.06 -12.88 -8.00
CA VAL A 187 9.35 -12.89 -6.56
C VAL A 187 8.13 -13.37 -5.81
N VAL A 188 8.30 -14.46 -5.05
CA VAL A 188 7.27 -15.00 -4.17
C VAL A 188 7.42 -14.40 -2.78
N MET A 189 6.42 -13.63 -2.36
CA MET A 189 6.32 -13.08 -1.02
C MET A 189 5.58 -14.08 -0.11
N MET A 190 6.30 -14.69 0.83
CA MET A 190 5.73 -15.64 1.79
C MET A 190 5.63 -15.00 3.18
N GLY A 191 4.41 -14.71 3.62
CA GLY A 191 4.12 -14.12 4.93
C GLY A 191 3.90 -15.16 6.03
N PHE A 192 4.46 -14.91 7.21
CA PHE A 192 4.28 -15.76 8.39
C PHE A 192 3.83 -14.97 9.63
N GLY A 193 3.68 -13.64 9.53
CA GLY A 193 3.18 -12.81 10.62
C GLY A 193 1.65 -12.75 10.64
N LEU A 194 1.11 -12.34 11.77
CA LEU A 194 -0.32 -12.06 11.95
C LEU A 194 -0.58 -10.55 11.87
N ASP A 195 -1.82 -10.17 11.52
CA ASP A 195 -2.27 -8.77 11.44
C ASP A 195 -2.09 -8.01 12.77
N ASP A 196 -2.01 -8.72 13.91
CA ASP A 196 -1.87 -8.17 15.26
C ASP A 196 -0.44 -8.30 15.86
N ASP A 197 0.56 -8.65 15.05
CA ASP A 197 1.97 -8.72 15.48
C ASP A 197 2.58 -7.33 15.76
N GLY A 198 1.89 -6.26 15.37
CA GLY A 198 2.27 -4.89 15.75
C GLY A 198 3.55 -4.40 15.08
N LEU A 199 3.76 -4.76 13.81
CA LEU A 199 4.93 -4.34 13.02
C LEU A 199 5.14 -2.82 13.12
N HIS A 200 6.35 -2.39 13.51
CA HIS A 200 6.72 -0.98 13.72
C HIS A 200 5.99 -0.26 14.86
N SER A 201 5.36 -1.00 15.77
CA SER A 201 4.64 -0.47 16.94
C SER A 201 5.28 -0.97 18.24
N PRO A 202 5.05 -0.30 19.39
CA PRO A 202 5.40 -0.86 20.69
C PRO A 202 4.78 -2.25 20.88
N ASN A 203 5.51 -3.13 21.58
CA ASN A 203 5.15 -4.53 21.82
C ASN A 203 5.01 -5.39 20.54
N GLU A 204 5.81 -5.10 19.51
CA GLU A 204 5.99 -5.98 18.36
C GLU A 204 6.30 -7.41 18.83
N ARG A 205 5.58 -8.39 18.29
CA ARG A 205 5.66 -9.79 18.70
C ARG A 205 5.60 -10.72 17.50
N PHE A 206 5.98 -11.97 17.72
CA PHE A 206 5.83 -13.02 16.74
C PHE A 206 5.54 -14.33 17.45
N SER A 207 4.52 -15.06 16.99
CA SER A 207 4.15 -16.33 17.61
C SER A 207 5.18 -17.42 17.31
N ILE A 208 5.57 -18.18 18.34
CA ILE A 208 6.47 -19.33 18.19
C ILE A 208 5.84 -20.42 17.33
N GLU A 209 4.51 -20.57 17.37
CA GLU A 209 3.81 -21.48 16.47
C GLU A 209 3.98 -21.04 15.01
N MET A 210 3.76 -19.75 14.73
CA MET A 210 3.96 -19.19 13.38
C MET A 210 5.41 -19.34 12.91
N PHE A 211 6.38 -19.24 13.82
CA PHE A 211 7.80 -19.47 13.53
C PHE A 211 8.07 -20.90 13.07
N HIS A 212 7.57 -21.90 13.81
CA HIS A 212 7.75 -23.30 13.44
C HIS A 212 7.01 -23.65 12.16
N ARG A 213 5.77 -23.16 11.98
CA ARG A 213 5.03 -23.33 10.73
C ARG A 213 5.72 -22.66 9.55
N GLY A 214 6.31 -21.49 9.75
CA GLY A 214 7.09 -20.80 8.72
C GLY A 214 8.31 -21.60 8.27
N ILE A 215 9.04 -22.21 9.21
CA ILE A 215 10.15 -23.12 8.90
C ILE A 215 9.67 -24.32 8.08
N GLU A 216 8.61 -25.00 8.53
CA GLU A 216 8.03 -26.14 7.81
C GLU A 216 7.61 -25.75 6.39
N THR A 217 6.92 -24.62 6.24
CA THR A 217 6.49 -24.09 4.94
C THR A 217 7.68 -23.79 4.04
N ALA A 218 8.74 -23.16 4.56
CA ALA A 218 9.93 -22.82 3.78
C ALA A 218 10.67 -24.07 3.28
N ILE A 219 10.76 -25.12 4.10
CA ILE A 219 11.37 -26.39 3.70
C ILE A 219 10.58 -27.00 2.54
N VAL A 220 9.26 -27.15 2.70
CA VAL A 220 8.40 -27.73 1.66
C VAL A 220 8.44 -26.88 0.38
N TYR A 221 8.49 -25.56 0.50
CA TYR A 221 8.59 -24.67 -0.66
C TYR A 221 9.87 -24.90 -1.47
N LEU A 222 11.01 -25.09 -0.80
CA LEU A 222 12.26 -25.39 -1.49
C LEU A 222 12.21 -26.76 -2.20
N ASP A 223 11.57 -27.76 -1.60
CA ASP A 223 11.36 -29.08 -2.22
C ASP A 223 10.40 -29.01 -3.43
N GLU A 224 9.35 -28.18 -3.35
CA GLU A 224 8.40 -27.93 -4.44
C GLU A 224 9.07 -27.16 -5.59
N LEU A 225 9.91 -26.17 -5.29
CA LEU A 225 10.68 -25.44 -6.30
C LEU A 225 11.68 -26.32 -7.03
N ALA A 226 12.31 -27.29 -6.33
CA ALA A 226 13.28 -28.21 -6.94
C ALA A 226 12.65 -29.16 -7.99
N GLN A 227 11.31 -29.22 -8.06
CA GLN A 227 10.57 -30.03 -9.02
C GLN A 227 10.13 -29.25 -10.27
N LEU A 228 10.37 -27.93 -10.32
CA LEU A 228 10.10 -27.08 -11.48
C LEU A 228 11.23 -27.17 -12.53
#